data_AF-A0AAU4LT22-F1
#
_entry.id   AF-A0AAU4LT22-F1
#
_cell.length_a   1.000
_cell.length_b   1.000
_cell.length_c   1.000
_cell.angle_alpha   90.00
_cell.angle_beta   90.00
_cell.angle_gamma   90.00
#
_symmetry.space_group_name_H-M   'P 1'
#
loop_
_entity.id
_entity.type
_entity.pdbx_description
1 polymer ?
#
loop_
_entity_poly.entity_id
_entity_poly.type
_entity_poly.pdbx_seq_one_letter_code
_entity_poly.pdbx_strand_id
1 'polypeptide(L)'
;MLLSHGGEPLRTAAPAARWTVEQVLALAPDASSRKAGGRLGSAGPWSGAGCDGPGAVWGLCKGSGSTPYRTVVDTTGPAYKCSCPSRKFPCKHALGLLLLWASDEAALGPAEVPDWAGEWLDGRRRRAAQKTVAEGGGSSAGDSGAGPAAPEAARRRAERRAERITGGAQELEQRLTDLLRGGLASADQSGYGLWEETAARMVDAQAPGLAGRVRELGAIPASGPGWPGRLLEECALLHLLDTAWLRIDRLPAPLAATVRTRVGLTAPADGPTVRDHWLVLAQYDTADGKLVTRRIWLYGRDSGRTALLLSFGAAGRSPGQALPVGVTIDAELTPYRGAGQLRAELGGQFGAPSPAGTPPPGSTATAAVAAYGHALRDDPWLESWPVTLRAVIPVPSGDGWQLADASDRTALPVAPAALSRPGLWKLVALSGGAPVTVFGECGHRGFDPLAAWAPDSSDGGAAETVPLI
;
A
#
# COMPACT_ATOMS: atom_id res chain seq x y z
N MET A 1 49.23 -6.36 -40.90
CA MET A 1 48.97 -6.45 -39.45
C MET A 1 48.54 -5.09 -38.96
N LEU A 2 47.30 -4.96 -38.51
CA LEU A 2 46.80 -4.04 -37.47
C LEU A 2 45.27 -4.14 -37.51
N LEU A 3 44.74 -4.99 -36.62
CA LEU A 3 43.32 -5.09 -36.31
C LEU A 3 42.94 -3.86 -35.48
N SER A 4 41.99 -3.07 -35.94
CA SER A 4 41.41 -1.98 -35.16
C SER A 4 40.13 -2.50 -34.49
N HIS A 5 40.21 -2.75 -33.18
CA HIS A 5 39.06 -3.06 -32.35
C HIS A 5 38.31 -1.76 -32.05
N GLY A 6 37.16 -1.57 -32.68
CA GLY A 6 36.17 -0.57 -32.27
C GLY A 6 35.51 -1.03 -30.97
N GLY A 7 35.96 -0.47 -29.84
CA GLY A 7 35.23 -0.57 -28.58
C GLY A 7 34.06 0.40 -28.62
N GLU A 8 32.83 -0.11 -28.63
CA GLU A 8 31.65 0.66 -28.27
C GLU A 8 31.83 1.24 -26.86
N PRO A 9 31.55 2.53 -26.62
CA PRO A 9 31.59 3.07 -25.28
C PRO A 9 30.48 2.41 -24.45
N LEU A 10 30.85 1.79 -23.32
CA LEU A 10 29.91 1.36 -22.30
C LEU A 10 28.97 2.52 -21.99
N ARG A 11 27.68 2.31 -22.25
CA ARG A 11 26.61 3.17 -21.74
C ARG A 11 26.74 3.24 -20.23
N THR A 12 27.24 4.36 -19.72
CA THR A 12 27.22 4.69 -18.30
C THR A 12 25.76 4.67 -17.87
N ALA A 13 25.41 3.78 -16.93
CA ALA A 13 24.07 3.75 -16.35
C ALA A 13 23.73 5.16 -15.82
N ALA A 14 22.57 5.69 -16.20
CA ALA A 14 22.09 6.96 -15.66
C ALA A 14 22.06 6.86 -14.12
N PRO A 15 22.52 7.88 -13.38
CA PRO A 15 22.49 7.85 -11.92
C PRO A 15 21.04 7.67 -11.44
N ALA A 16 20.84 6.82 -10.44
CA ALA A 16 19.56 6.65 -9.77
C ALA A 16 19.04 8.01 -9.28
N ALA A 17 17.74 8.25 -9.44
CA ALA A 17 17.12 9.49 -9.01
C ALA A 17 17.34 9.72 -7.51
N ARG A 18 17.95 10.84 -7.13
CA ARG A 18 18.01 11.26 -5.72
C ARG A 18 16.60 11.51 -5.21
N TRP A 19 16.30 11.01 -4.02
CA TRP A 19 15.02 11.27 -3.35
C TRP A 19 15.03 12.64 -2.70
N THR A 20 13.87 13.29 -2.63
CA THR A 20 13.70 14.53 -1.87
C THR A 20 13.74 14.27 -0.37
N VAL A 21 14.08 15.29 0.41
CA VAL A 21 14.03 15.22 1.88
C VAL A 21 12.64 14.78 2.36
N GLU A 22 11.57 15.28 1.73
CA GLU A 22 10.20 14.90 2.08
C GLU A 22 9.92 13.42 1.81
N GLN A 23 10.35 12.90 0.65
CA GLN A 23 10.24 11.48 0.31
C GLN A 23 10.94 10.59 1.35
N VAL A 24 12.13 10.99 1.82
CA VAL A 24 12.85 10.24 2.87
C VAL A 24 12.10 10.29 4.21
N LEU A 25 11.58 11.45 4.61
CA LEU A 25 10.84 11.61 5.86
C LEU A 25 9.50 10.85 5.87
N ALA A 26 8.90 10.63 4.70
CA ALA A 26 7.70 9.82 4.52
C ALA A 26 7.96 8.31 4.74
N LEU A 27 9.21 7.84 4.64
CA LEU A 27 9.60 6.45 4.95
C LEU A 27 9.69 6.18 6.46
N ALA A 28 9.67 7.22 7.30
CA ALA A 28 9.91 7.07 8.72
C ALA A 28 8.81 6.23 9.40
N PRO A 29 9.16 5.21 10.20
CA PRO A 29 8.18 4.30 10.80
C PRO A 29 7.33 4.97 11.90
N ASP A 30 7.80 6.09 12.45
CA ASP A 30 7.07 6.91 13.43
C ASP A 30 7.75 8.29 13.59
N ALA A 31 7.07 9.22 14.27
CA ALA A 31 7.55 10.59 14.50
C ALA A 31 8.88 10.66 15.29
N SER A 32 9.12 9.74 16.22
CA SER A 32 10.36 9.69 17.01
C SER A 32 11.55 9.30 16.14
N SER A 33 11.34 8.31 15.27
CA SER A 33 12.33 7.86 14.28
C SER A 33 12.61 8.93 13.24
N ARG A 34 11.57 9.66 12.79
CA ARG A 34 11.71 10.84 11.92
C ARG A 34 12.60 11.90 12.56
N LYS A 35 12.30 12.31 13.79
CA LYS A 35 13.09 13.32 14.53
C LYS A 35 14.53 12.86 14.80
N ALA A 36 14.72 11.59 15.18
CA ALA A 36 16.04 11.04 15.45
C ALA A 36 16.89 10.88 14.20
N GLY A 37 16.28 10.49 13.07
CA GLY A 37 16.94 10.41 11.76
C GLY A 37 17.34 11.79 11.26
N GLY A 38 16.49 12.81 11.43
CA GLY A 38 16.80 14.20 11.08
C GLY A 38 18.09 14.74 11.70
N ARG A 39 18.41 14.34 12.94
CA ARG A 39 19.66 14.72 13.63
C ARG A 39 20.91 14.08 13.03
N LEU A 40 20.74 13.03 12.22
CA LEU A 40 21.82 12.30 11.56
C LEU A 40 21.91 12.66 10.06
N GLY A 41 21.08 13.57 9.55
CA GLY A 41 21.04 13.96 8.14
C GLY A 41 22.11 14.98 7.72
N SER A 42 23.25 15.02 8.40
CA SER A 42 24.39 15.90 8.07
C SER A 42 25.67 15.08 7.98
N ALA A 43 26.74 15.58 7.34
CA ALA A 43 27.96 14.79 7.13
C ALA A 43 28.68 14.38 8.43
N GLY A 44 28.60 15.19 9.49
CA GLY A 44 29.41 15.03 10.70
C GLY A 44 29.33 13.67 11.43
N PRO A 45 28.14 13.07 11.60
CA PRO A 45 28.00 11.73 12.22
C PRO A 45 28.50 10.56 11.36
N TRP A 46 28.85 10.80 10.09
CA TRP A 46 29.15 9.74 9.12
C TRP A 46 30.62 9.71 8.72
N SER A 47 31.14 8.51 8.53
CA SER A 47 32.43 8.26 7.90
C SER A 47 32.33 7.12 6.89
N GLY A 48 33.27 7.07 5.93
CA GLY A 48 33.28 6.04 4.88
C GLY A 48 31.96 5.93 4.12
N ALA A 49 31.28 7.07 3.94
CA ALA A 49 29.98 7.13 3.31
C ALA A 49 30.14 7.40 1.82
N GLY A 50 29.28 6.79 1.01
CA GLY A 50 29.34 6.91 -0.44
C GLY A 50 28.10 6.32 -1.10
N CYS A 51 28.02 6.48 -2.41
CA CYS A 51 27.00 5.85 -3.25
C CYS A 51 27.65 5.23 -4.49
N ASP A 52 26.99 4.25 -5.11
CA ASP A 52 27.51 3.61 -6.32
C ASP A 52 27.01 4.27 -7.61
N GLY A 53 25.95 5.10 -7.52
CA GLY A 53 25.24 5.68 -8.66
C GLY A 53 23.96 4.90 -9.02
N PRO A 54 24.01 3.59 -9.35
CA PRO A 54 22.85 2.77 -9.71
C PRO A 54 21.81 2.51 -8.62
N GLY A 55 22.11 2.80 -7.34
CA GLY A 55 21.08 2.79 -6.30
C GLY A 55 21.49 2.14 -4.98
N ALA A 56 22.75 2.16 -4.60
CA ALA A 56 23.21 1.82 -3.26
C ALA A 56 23.83 3.04 -2.57
N VAL A 57 23.50 3.22 -1.29
CA VAL A 57 24.07 4.23 -0.41
C VAL A 57 24.55 3.54 0.87
N TRP A 58 25.76 3.85 1.32
CA TRP A 58 26.33 3.27 2.54
C TRP A 58 27.02 4.31 3.40
N GLY A 59 27.24 3.98 4.66
CA GLY A 59 28.05 4.78 5.58
C GLY A 59 28.20 4.15 6.95
N LEU A 60 29.20 4.64 7.68
CA LEU A 60 29.48 4.29 9.07
C LEU A 60 28.97 5.41 9.97
N CYS A 61 27.88 5.17 10.71
CA CYS A 61 27.37 6.16 11.65
C CYS A 61 28.07 6.02 13.00
N LYS A 62 28.63 7.11 13.53
CA LYS A 62 29.18 7.15 14.89
C LYS A 62 28.06 6.88 15.91
N GLY A 63 28.22 5.78 16.65
CA GLY A 63 27.28 5.36 17.70
C GLY A 63 27.77 5.71 19.10
N SER A 64 27.03 5.27 20.12
CA SER A 64 27.44 5.37 21.53
C SER A 64 28.49 4.32 21.95
N GLY A 65 28.81 3.36 21.07
CA GLY A 65 29.83 2.34 21.29
C GLY A 65 31.13 2.61 20.51
N SER A 66 32.14 1.75 20.70
CA SER A 66 33.44 1.85 20.03
C SER A 66 33.40 1.51 18.54
N THR A 67 32.40 0.75 18.09
CA THR A 67 32.23 0.36 16.69
C THR A 67 31.12 1.18 16.02
N PRO A 68 31.41 1.89 14.92
CA PRO A 68 30.39 2.58 14.13
C PRO A 68 29.33 1.62 13.57
N TYR A 69 28.09 2.09 13.47
CA TYR A 69 27.02 1.31 12.86
C TYR A 69 27.14 1.31 11.34
N ARG A 70 27.40 0.13 10.77
CA ARG A 70 27.41 -0.10 9.32
C ARG A 70 25.98 0.00 8.82
N THR A 71 25.72 0.95 7.93
CA THR A 71 24.40 1.20 7.37
C THR A 71 24.51 1.18 5.86
N VAL A 72 23.71 0.34 5.21
CA VAL A 72 23.58 0.27 3.76
C VAL A 72 22.09 0.31 3.39
N VAL A 73 21.80 1.05 2.33
CA VAL A 73 20.47 1.22 1.76
C VAL A 73 20.55 0.92 0.27
N ASP A 74 19.65 0.06 -0.19
CA ASP A 74 19.39 -0.16 -1.60
C ASP A 74 18.16 0.69 -1.97
N THR A 75 18.36 1.73 -2.77
CA THR A 75 17.35 2.70 -3.18
C THR A 75 16.54 2.24 -4.40
N THR A 76 16.83 1.08 -5.00
CA THR A 76 16.05 0.58 -6.14
C THR A 76 14.67 0.05 -5.73
N GLY A 77 14.65 -0.71 -4.64
CA GLY A 77 13.44 -1.10 -3.90
C GLY A 77 13.75 -0.99 -2.41
N PRO A 78 13.46 0.18 -1.77
CA PRO A 78 14.06 0.60 -0.52
C PRO A 78 14.19 -0.53 0.48
N ALA A 79 15.43 -0.98 0.69
CA ALA A 79 15.73 -1.93 1.74
C ALA A 79 16.93 -1.46 2.54
N TYR A 80 16.90 -1.82 3.80
CA TYR A 80 17.78 -1.24 4.78
C TYR A 80 18.47 -2.36 5.55
N LYS A 81 19.79 -2.27 5.67
CA LYS A 81 20.54 -3.05 6.65
C LYS A 81 21.37 -2.10 7.49
N CYS A 82 21.16 -2.16 8.80
CA CYS A 82 21.94 -1.43 9.77
C CYS A 82 22.36 -2.40 10.88
N SER A 83 23.61 -2.32 11.34
CA SER A 83 24.10 -3.13 12.46
C SER A 83 23.61 -2.68 13.85
N CYS A 84 22.74 -1.67 13.92
CA CYS A 84 22.20 -1.18 15.19
C CYS A 84 21.13 -2.13 15.77
N PRO A 85 20.92 -2.17 17.10
CA PRO A 85 19.96 -3.07 17.75
C PRO A 85 18.48 -2.67 17.58
N SER A 86 18.19 -1.65 16.75
CA SER A 86 16.81 -1.18 16.55
C SER A 86 15.97 -2.23 15.81
N ARG A 87 14.73 -2.42 16.27
CA ARG A 87 13.73 -3.25 15.58
C ARG A 87 12.84 -2.47 14.60
N LYS A 88 13.10 -1.17 14.42
CA LYS A 88 12.35 -0.28 13.53
C LYS A 88 13.06 -0.18 12.19
N PHE A 89 12.33 -0.33 11.08
CA PHE A 89 12.89 -0.32 9.73
C PHE A 89 12.06 0.60 8.83
N PRO A 90 12.67 1.60 8.18
CA PRO A 90 14.05 2.07 8.35
C PRO A 90 14.33 2.62 9.76
N CYS A 91 15.52 2.32 10.31
CA CYS A 91 15.95 2.84 11.61
C CYS A 91 16.44 4.30 11.47
N LYS A 92 16.71 4.98 12.60
CA LYS A 92 17.23 6.36 12.57
C LYS A 92 18.52 6.53 11.76
N HIS A 93 19.39 5.51 11.70
CA HIS A 93 20.63 5.57 10.92
C HIS A 93 20.34 5.44 9.42
N ALA A 94 19.47 4.51 9.01
CA ALA A 94 19.06 4.40 7.61
C ALA A 94 18.35 5.68 7.12
N LEU A 95 17.47 6.26 7.95
CA LEU A 95 16.85 7.56 7.66
C LEU A 95 17.89 8.69 7.58
N GLY A 96 18.83 8.76 8.53
CA GLY A 96 19.89 9.78 8.52
C GLY A 96 20.79 9.70 7.28
N LEU A 97 21.16 8.49 6.85
CA LEU A 97 21.98 8.28 5.66
C LEU A 97 21.25 8.72 4.40
N LEU A 98 19.96 8.38 4.28
CA LEU A 98 19.12 8.82 3.17
C LEU A 98 18.89 10.33 3.17
N LEU A 99 18.75 10.95 4.35
CA LEU A 99 18.61 12.40 4.46
C LEU A 99 19.89 13.10 4.01
N LEU A 100 21.07 12.61 4.44
CA LEU A 100 22.36 13.11 3.96
C LEU A 100 22.46 13.02 2.43
N TRP A 101 22.04 11.88 1.87
CA TRP A 101 22.01 11.66 0.42
C TRP A 101 21.03 12.56 -0.32
N ALA A 102 19.88 12.85 0.27
CA ALA A 102 18.85 13.72 -0.29
C ALA A 102 19.23 15.22 -0.21
N SER A 103 19.98 15.64 0.82
CA SER A 103 20.25 17.06 1.08
C SER A 103 21.57 17.58 0.54
N ASP A 104 22.58 16.71 0.35
CA ASP A 104 23.94 17.14 0.03
C ASP A 104 24.59 16.20 -1.00
N GLU A 105 24.65 16.68 -2.24
CA GLU A 105 25.26 15.96 -3.36
C GLU A 105 26.77 15.78 -3.20
N ALA A 106 27.46 16.73 -2.55
CA ALA A 106 28.90 16.70 -2.37
C ALA A 106 29.32 15.81 -1.18
N ALA A 107 28.44 15.63 -0.19
CA ALA A 107 28.73 14.80 0.97
C ALA A 107 28.80 13.30 0.67
N LEU A 108 28.13 12.83 -0.40
CA LEU A 108 28.14 11.42 -0.83
C LEU A 108 28.47 11.33 -2.31
N GLY A 109 29.77 11.31 -2.61
CA GLY A 109 30.28 11.08 -3.96
C GLY A 109 30.27 9.60 -4.35
N PRO A 110 30.39 9.32 -5.67
CA PRO A 110 30.66 7.98 -6.17
C PRO A 110 31.90 7.39 -5.50
N ALA A 111 31.75 6.22 -4.88
CA ALA A 111 32.84 5.53 -4.21
C ALA A 111 32.76 4.02 -4.46
N GLU A 112 33.87 3.31 -4.28
CA GLU A 112 33.88 1.85 -4.35
C GLU A 112 33.05 1.26 -3.20
N VAL A 113 32.15 0.33 -3.55
CA VAL A 113 31.26 -0.31 -2.58
C VAL A 113 32.09 -1.17 -1.62
N PRO A 114 32.05 -0.93 -0.30
CA PRO A 114 32.77 -1.76 0.66
C PRO A 114 32.28 -3.21 0.65
N ASP A 115 33.16 -4.19 0.91
CA ASP A 115 32.84 -5.63 0.91
C ASP A 115 31.56 -5.96 1.69
N TRP A 116 31.41 -5.42 2.89
CA TRP A 116 30.25 -5.68 3.75
C TRP A 116 28.91 -5.17 3.18
N ALA A 117 28.96 -4.12 2.34
CA ALA A 117 27.81 -3.59 1.63
C ALA A 117 27.55 -4.40 0.35
N GLY A 118 28.61 -4.71 -0.41
CA GLY A 118 28.56 -5.54 -1.62
C GLY A 118 27.99 -6.93 -1.35
N GLU A 119 28.49 -7.64 -0.33
CA GLU A 119 27.99 -8.96 0.10
C GLU A 119 26.48 -8.94 0.37
N TRP A 120 25.99 -7.87 1.00
CA TRP A 120 24.57 -7.74 1.30
C TRP A 120 23.73 -7.44 0.05
N LEU A 121 24.19 -6.54 -0.81
CA LEU A 121 23.54 -6.18 -2.08
C LEU A 121 23.50 -7.39 -3.02
N ASP A 122 24.59 -8.12 -3.17
CA ASP A 122 24.66 -9.32 -4.01
C ASP A 122 23.82 -10.47 -3.43
N GLY A 123 23.78 -10.60 -2.11
CA GLY A 123 22.88 -11.54 -1.44
C GLY A 123 21.40 -11.18 -1.65
N ARG A 124 21.06 -9.90 -1.81
CA ARG A 124 19.71 -9.45 -2.21
C ARG A 124 19.42 -9.77 -3.67
N ARG A 125 20.31 -9.38 -4.59
CA ARG A 125 20.17 -9.64 -6.03
C ARG A 125 20.00 -11.14 -6.33
N ARG A 126 20.80 -11.99 -5.67
CA ARG A 126 20.67 -13.46 -5.77
C ARG A 126 19.31 -13.96 -5.29
N ARG A 127 18.82 -13.47 -4.16
CA ARG A 127 17.49 -13.84 -3.64
C ARG A 127 16.34 -13.34 -4.53
N ALA A 128 16.48 -12.14 -5.07
CA ALA A 128 15.52 -11.59 -6.04
C ALA A 128 15.49 -12.47 -7.29
N ALA A 129 16.65 -12.75 -7.90
CA ALA A 129 16.77 -13.62 -9.07
C ALA A 129 16.26 -15.05 -8.82
N GLN A 130 16.54 -15.63 -7.65
CA GLN A 130 16.00 -16.94 -7.27
C GLN A 130 14.47 -16.93 -7.14
N LYS A 131 13.90 -15.84 -6.62
CA LYS A 131 12.44 -15.66 -6.56
C LYS A 131 11.84 -15.54 -7.97
N THR A 132 12.48 -14.77 -8.86
CA THR A 132 12.06 -14.62 -10.27
C THR A 132 12.20 -15.92 -11.07
N VAL A 133 13.22 -16.75 -10.82
CA VAL A 133 13.40 -18.06 -11.47
C VAL A 133 12.43 -19.10 -10.91
N ALA A 134 12.11 -19.06 -9.61
CA ALA A 134 11.09 -19.92 -9.00
C ALA A 134 9.65 -19.56 -9.44
N GLU A 135 9.42 -18.32 -9.88
CA GLU A 135 8.12 -17.81 -10.34
C GLU A 135 8.00 -17.83 -11.89
N GLY A 136 9.09 -17.64 -12.63
CA GLY A 136 9.15 -17.69 -14.11
C GLY A 136 9.44 -19.08 -14.70
N GLY A 137 10.01 -19.99 -13.91
CA GLY A 137 9.90 -21.42 -14.14
C GLY A 137 8.64 -21.89 -13.45
N GLY A 138 7.54 -22.08 -14.20
CA GLY A 138 6.31 -22.67 -13.69
C GLY A 138 6.66 -23.82 -12.74
N SER A 139 6.14 -23.74 -11.52
CA SER A 139 6.53 -24.59 -10.39
C SER A 139 6.50 -26.08 -10.75
N SER A 140 7.63 -26.59 -11.21
CA SER A 140 7.89 -28.00 -11.48
C SER A 140 9.36 -28.29 -11.27
N ALA A 141 9.83 -28.23 -10.02
CA ALA A 141 10.94 -29.03 -9.50
C ALA A 141 11.19 -28.73 -8.02
N GLY A 142 10.21 -29.10 -7.21
CA GLY A 142 10.38 -29.39 -5.78
C GLY A 142 9.48 -30.56 -5.40
N ASP A 143 9.24 -31.45 -6.36
CA ASP A 143 8.42 -32.64 -6.18
C ASP A 143 8.84 -33.70 -7.21
N SER A 144 10.01 -34.27 -6.96
CA SER A 144 10.32 -35.60 -7.45
C SER A 144 9.60 -36.60 -6.51
N GLY A 145 8.26 -36.58 -6.48
CA GLY A 145 7.53 -37.39 -5.50
C GLY A 145 5.99 -37.34 -5.42
N ALA A 146 5.22 -36.47 -6.07
CA ALA A 146 3.76 -36.47 -5.91
C ALA A 146 3.11 -37.30 -7.01
N GLY A 147 2.68 -38.49 -6.60
CA GLY A 147 1.64 -39.20 -7.30
C GLY A 147 0.33 -38.38 -7.35
N PRO A 148 -0.66 -38.84 -8.14
CA PRO A 148 -1.98 -38.21 -8.34
C PRO A 148 -2.81 -37.96 -7.06
N ALA A 149 -2.32 -38.35 -5.87
CA ALA A 149 -2.97 -38.14 -4.58
C ALA A 149 -2.84 -36.70 -4.02
N ALA A 150 -1.82 -35.92 -4.41
CA ALA A 150 -1.60 -34.58 -3.86
C ALA A 150 -2.66 -33.53 -4.27
N PRO A 151 -3.10 -33.46 -5.54
CA PRO A 151 -4.18 -32.56 -5.96
C PRO A 151 -5.53 -32.91 -5.32
N GLU A 152 -5.82 -34.21 -5.19
CA GLU A 152 -7.05 -34.70 -4.56
C GLU A 152 -7.08 -34.37 -3.06
N ALA A 153 -5.96 -34.52 -2.36
CA ALA A 153 -5.86 -34.14 -0.96
C ALA A 153 -6.03 -32.62 -0.75
N ALA A 154 -5.54 -31.79 -1.68
CA ALA A 154 -5.74 -30.34 -1.65
C ALA A 154 -7.22 -29.97 -1.87
N ARG A 155 -7.87 -30.60 -2.86
CA ARG A 155 -9.31 -30.41 -3.12
C ARG A 155 -10.15 -30.77 -1.90
N ARG A 156 -9.93 -31.95 -1.29
CA ARG A 156 -10.64 -32.37 -0.07
C ARG A 156 -10.42 -31.44 1.12
N ARG A 157 -9.23 -30.83 1.25
CA ARG A 157 -8.99 -29.82 2.30
C ARG A 157 -9.78 -28.53 2.02
N ALA A 158 -9.84 -28.09 0.76
CA ALA A 158 -10.63 -26.94 0.37
C ALA A 158 -12.14 -27.16 0.59
N GLU A 159 -12.66 -28.34 0.23
CA GLU A 159 -14.05 -28.74 0.46
C GLU A 159 -14.40 -28.74 1.95
N ARG A 160 -13.62 -29.43 2.79
CA ARG A 160 -13.84 -29.42 4.25
C ARG A 160 -13.76 -28.02 4.87
N ARG A 161 -12.88 -27.16 4.36
CA ARG A 161 -12.82 -25.77 4.80
C ARG A 161 -14.06 -25.01 4.38
N ALA A 162 -14.55 -25.21 3.16
CA ALA A 162 -15.77 -24.58 2.68
C ALA A 162 -17.00 -25.03 3.48
N GLU A 163 -17.09 -26.31 3.87
CA GLU A 163 -18.14 -26.84 4.75
C GLU A 163 -18.14 -26.14 6.12
N ARG A 164 -16.96 -25.96 6.74
CA ARG A 164 -16.84 -25.24 8.02
C ARG A 164 -17.27 -23.79 7.90
N ILE A 165 -16.82 -23.09 6.86
CA ILE A 165 -17.22 -21.70 6.62
C ILE A 165 -18.73 -21.62 6.40
N THR A 166 -19.32 -22.56 5.66
CA THR A 166 -20.76 -22.64 5.43
C THR A 166 -21.56 -22.81 6.72
N GLY A 167 -21.11 -23.69 7.62
CA GLY A 167 -21.73 -23.85 8.94
C GLY A 167 -21.64 -22.57 9.79
N GLY A 168 -20.48 -21.90 9.79
CA GLY A 168 -20.30 -20.62 10.47
C GLY A 168 -21.18 -19.50 9.87
N ALA A 169 -21.24 -19.42 8.55
CA ALA A 169 -22.08 -18.49 7.81
C ALA A 169 -23.56 -18.64 8.20
N GLN A 170 -24.11 -19.86 8.19
CA GLN A 170 -25.49 -20.12 8.60
C GLN A 170 -25.78 -19.71 10.06
N GLU A 171 -24.84 -19.95 10.98
CA GLU A 171 -24.98 -19.49 12.37
C GLU A 171 -24.98 -17.96 12.44
N LEU A 172 -24.11 -17.30 11.67
CA LEU A 172 -24.03 -15.85 11.60
C LEU A 172 -25.31 -15.23 11.03
N GLU A 173 -25.88 -15.79 9.97
CA GLU A 173 -27.17 -15.38 9.39
C GLU A 173 -28.28 -15.38 10.44
N GLN A 174 -28.37 -16.46 11.22
CA GLN A 174 -29.36 -16.61 12.29
C GLN A 174 -29.16 -15.56 13.38
N ARG A 175 -27.92 -15.34 13.82
CA ARG A 175 -27.60 -14.30 14.83
C ARG A 175 -27.93 -12.89 14.35
N LEU A 176 -27.63 -12.56 13.09
CA LEU A 176 -27.99 -11.27 12.50
C LEU A 176 -29.52 -11.09 12.43
N THR A 177 -30.23 -12.16 12.07
CA THR A 177 -31.70 -12.15 12.04
C THR A 177 -32.30 -11.95 13.43
N ASP A 178 -31.76 -12.63 14.44
CA ASP A 178 -32.22 -12.51 15.83
C ASP A 178 -31.94 -11.12 16.41
N LEU A 179 -30.77 -10.54 16.09
CA LEU A 179 -30.45 -9.15 16.42
C LEU A 179 -31.49 -8.18 15.84
N LEU A 180 -31.82 -8.31 14.55
CA LEU A 180 -32.81 -7.45 13.90
C LEU A 180 -34.21 -7.66 14.48
N ARG A 181 -34.59 -8.90 14.80
CA ARG A 181 -35.88 -9.23 15.42
C ARG A 181 -35.99 -8.68 16.84
N GLY A 182 -34.89 -8.67 17.60
CA GLY A 182 -34.81 -8.09 18.95
C GLY A 182 -34.70 -6.56 18.96
N GLY A 183 -34.38 -5.95 17.82
CA GLY A 183 -34.26 -4.51 17.65
C GLY A 183 -32.90 -3.95 18.05
N LEU A 184 -32.35 -3.08 17.19
CA LEU A 184 -30.97 -2.57 17.31
C LEU A 184 -30.73 -1.73 18.55
N ALA A 185 -31.76 -1.10 19.13
CA ALA A 185 -31.62 -0.26 20.33
C ALA A 185 -31.10 -1.03 21.55
N SER A 186 -31.31 -2.35 21.60
CA SER A 186 -30.82 -3.23 22.67
C SER A 186 -29.36 -3.69 22.46
N ALA A 187 -28.78 -3.44 21.28
CA ALA A 187 -27.44 -3.91 20.93
C ALA A 187 -26.33 -3.27 21.79
N ASP A 188 -26.54 -2.04 22.27
CA ASP A 188 -25.60 -1.37 23.19
C ASP A 188 -25.56 -2.04 24.57
N GLN A 189 -26.64 -2.73 24.96
CA GLN A 189 -26.74 -3.44 26.24
C GLN A 189 -26.15 -4.84 26.20
N SER A 190 -25.96 -5.39 24.99
CA SER A 190 -25.47 -6.76 24.76
C SER A 190 -23.98 -6.93 25.10
N GLY A 191 -23.24 -5.82 25.23
CA GLY A 191 -21.83 -5.79 25.61
C GLY A 191 -20.88 -6.38 24.54
N TYR A 192 -19.60 -6.05 24.65
CA TYR A 192 -18.57 -6.48 23.69
C TYR A 192 -18.36 -8.02 23.65
N GLY A 193 -18.70 -8.72 24.74
CA GLY A 193 -18.47 -10.16 24.89
C GLY A 193 -19.26 -11.03 23.90
N LEU A 194 -20.51 -10.70 23.60
CA LEU A 194 -21.33 -11.47 22.66
C LEU A 194 -20.81 -11.36 21.21
N TRP A 195 -20.29 -10.19 20.84
CA TRP A 195 -19.66 -9.96 19.55
C TRP A 195 -18.34 -10.73 19.42
N GLU A 196 -17.50 -10.74 20.46
CA GLU A 196 -16.27 -11.55 20.45
C GLU A 196 -16.54 -13.04 20.44
N GLU A 197 -17.57 -13.53 21.15
CA GLU A 197 -17.96 -14.95 21.05
C GLU A 197 -18.35 -15.30 19.62
N THR A 198 -19.16 -14.45 18.98
CA THR A 198 -19.58 -14.66 17.58
C THR A 198 -18.36 -14.62 16.64
N ALA A 199 -17.44 -13.68 16.84
CA ALA A 199 -16.22 -13.57 16.04
C ALA A 199 -15.28 -14.78 16.25
N ALA A 200 -15.18 -15.30 17.47
CA ALA A 200 -14.40 -16.52 17.78
C ALA A 200 -14.96 -17.73 17.03
N ARG A 201 -16.28 -17.89 16.98
CA ARG A 201 -16.93 -18.95 16.19
C ARG A 201 -16.63 -18.83 14.69
N MET A 202 -16.54 -17.61 14.15
CA MET A 202 -16.13 -17.42 12.75
C MET A 202 -14.66 -17.82 12.51
N VAL A 203 -13.77 -17.60 13.49
CA VAL A 203 -12.39 -18.09 13.43
C VAL A 203 -12.35 -19.62 13.44
N ASP A 204 -13.14 -20.26 14.29
CA ASP A 204 -13.27 -21.73 14.37
C ASP A 204 -13.85 -22.32 13.08
N ALA A 205 -14.80 -21.61 12.46
CA ALA A 205 -15.35 -21.90 11.14
C ALA A 205 -14.36 -21.66 9.99
N GLN A 206 -13.15 -21.16 10.27
CA GLN A 206 -12.11 -20.82 9.28
C GLN A 206 -12.47 -19.66 8.34
N ALA A 207 -13.32 -18.75 8.82
CA ALA A 207 -13.79 -17.53 8.15
C ALA A 207 -13.28 -16.26 8.85
N PRO A 208 -11.95 -16.00 8.88
CA PRO A 208 -11.38 -14.88 9.63
C PRO A 208 -11.84 -13.51 9.09
N GLY A 209 -12.26 -13.41 7.83
CA GLY A 209 -12.84 -12.19 7.28
C GLY A 209 -14.20 -11.87 7.89
N LEU A 210 -15.08 -12.87 8.03
CA LEU A 210 -16.35 -12.72 8.75
C LEU A 210 -16.12 -12.37 10.23
N ALA A 211 -15.12 -12.99 10.86
CA ALA A 211 -14.73 -12.67 12.23
C ALA A 211 -14.35 -11.19 12.40
N GLY A 212 -13.57 -10.63 11.47
CA GLY A 212 -13.20 -9.21 11.48
C GLY A 212 -14.43 -8.30 11.43
N ARG A 213 -15.33 -8.57 10.47
CA ARG A 213 -16.58 -7.79 10.30
C ARG A 213 -17.48 -7.86 11.53
N VAL A 214 -17.60 -9.01 12.18
CA VAL A 214 -18.36 -9.14 13.44
C VAL A 214 -17.76 -8.27 14.56
N ARG A 215 -16.43 -8.20 14.68
CA ARG A 215 -15.78 -7.31 15.67
C ARG A 215 -16.04 -5.84 15.37
N GLU A 216 -16.01 -5.47 14.09
CA GLU A 216 -16.35 -4.11 13.65
C GLU A 216 -17.78 -3.74 14.06
N LEU A 217 -18.76 -4.65 13.89
CA LEU A 217 -20.13 -4.42 14.36
C LEU A 217 -20.19 -4.14 15.87
N GLY A 218 -19.43 -4.88 16.66
CA GLY A 218 -19.35 -4.70 18.12
C GLY A 218 -18.78 -3.36 18.57
N ALA A 219 -18.02 -2.67 17.71
CA ALA A 219 -17.46 -1.34 17.98
C ALA A 219 -18.44 -0.20 17.63
N ILE A 220 -19.46 -0.44 16.81
CA ILE A 220 -20.36 0.60 16.30
C ILE A 220 -21.21 1.28 17.39
N PRO A 221 -21.78 0.59 18.39
CA PRO A 221 -22.57 1.27 19.43
C PRO A 221 -21.82 2.39 20.15
N ALA A 222 -20.49 2.23 20.32
CA ALA A 222 -19.62 3.23 20.93
C ALA A 222 -19.19 4.38 19.98
N SER A 223 -19.66 4.41 18.73
CA SER A 223 -19.24 5.39 17.71
C SER A 223 -19.97 6.74 17.77
N GLY A 224 -20.82 6.96 18.78
CA GLY A 224 -21.55 8.21 18.98
C GLY A 224 -22.91 8.29 18.27
N PRO A 225 -23.50 9.48 18.11
CA PRO A 225 -24.85 9.65 17.57
C PRO A 225 -25.05 9.00 16.20
N GLY A 226 -26.25 8.47 15.95
CA GLY A 226 -26.58 7.79 14.69
C GLY A 226 -26.03 6.36 14.54
N TRP A 227 -25.45 5.79 15.61
CA TRP A 227 -24.93 4.41 15.58
C TRP A 227 -25.95 3.34 15.18
N PRO A 228 -27.28 3.43 15.46
CA PRO A 228 -28.20 2.36 15.05
C PRO A 228 -28.30 2.24 13.53
N GLY A 229 -28.27 3.37 12.81
CA GLY A 229 -28.24 3.39 11.35
C GLY A 229 -26.96 2.78 10.80
N ARG A 230 -25.81 3.18 11.33
CA ARG A 230 -24.51 2.58 10.96
C ARG A 230 -24.46 1.09 11.24
N LEU A 231 -24.99 0.65 12.38
CA LEU A 231 -25.03 -0.77 12.74
C LEU A 231 -25.90 -1.55 11.73
N LEU A 232 -27.06 -1.01 11.35
CA LEU A 232 -27.92 -1.61 10.34
C LEU A 232 -27.22 -1.74 8.99
N GLU A 233 -26.54 -0.69 8.53
CA GLU A 233 -25.79 -0.68 7.27
C GLU A 233 -24.70 -1.76 7.25
N GLU A 234 -23.90 -1.82 8.31
CA GLU A 234 -22.80 -2.78 8.41
C GLU A 234 -23.31 -4.22 8.59
N CYS A 235 -24.43 -4.42 9.31
CA CYS A 235 -25.14 -5.70 9.39
C CYS A 235 -25.67 -6.14 8.02
N ALA A 236 -26.22 -5.22 7.23
CA ALA A 236 -26.70 -5.51 5.88
C ALA A 236 -25.56 -5.92 4.94
N LEU A 237 -24.41 -5.24 5.00
CA LEU A 237 -23.21 -5.61 4.25
C LEU A 237 -22.68 -6.99 4.68
N LEU A 238 -22.68 -7.28 5.98
CA LEU A 238 -22.26 -8.60 6.47
C LEU A 238 -23.22 -9.71 6.02
N HIS A 239 -24.53 -9.48 6.13
CA HIS A 239 -25.55 -10.41 5.65
C HIS A 239 -25.45 -10.63 4.13
N LEU A 240 -25.14 -9.59 3.35
CA LEU A 240 -24.88 -9.71 1.91
C LEU A 240 -23.68 -10.62 1.63
N LEU A 241 -22.59 -10.49 2.38
CA LEU A 241 -21.39 -11.33 2.24
C LEU A 241 -21.69 -12.79 2.59
N ASP A 242 -22.44 -12.97 3.65
CA ASP A 242 -22.87 -14.27 4.14
C ASP A 242 -23.75 -14.98 3.11
N THR A 243 -24.78 -14.30 2.60
CA THR A 243 -25.65 -14.79 1.52
C THR A 243 -24.86 -15.10 0.25
N ALA A 244 -23.88 -14.26 -0.10
CA ALA A 244 -23.03 -14.47 -1.26
C ALA A 244 -22.16 -15.71 -1.11
N TRP A 245 -21.63 -15.98 0.10
CA TRP A 245 -20.91 -17.22 0.39
C TRP A 245 -21.82 -18.45 0.28
N LEU A 246 -23.00 -18.42 0.90
CA LEU A 246 -23.95 -19.54 0.87
C LEU A 246 -24.46 -19.88 -0.55
N ARG A 247 -24.37 -18.91 -1.48
CA ARG A 247 -24.77 -19.05 -2.88
C ARG A 247 -23.60 -18.95 -3.85
N ILE A 248 -22.38 -19.19 -3.39
CA ILE A 248 -21.15 -18.91 -4.14
C ILE A 248 -21.10 -19.61 -5.51
N ASP A 249 -21.68 -20.81 -5.62
CA ASP A 249 -21.72 -21.58 -6.87
C ASP A 249 -22.63 -20.97 -7.95
N ARG A 250 -23.46 -19.98 -7.59
CA ARG A 250 -24.33 -19.25 -8.52
C ARG A 250 -23.73 -17.92 -8.96
N LEU A 251 -22.60 -17.51 -8.37
CA LEU A 251 -21.97 -16.23 -8.67
C LEU A 251 -21.06 -16.33 -9.90
N PRO A 252 -20.94 -15.26 -10.70
CA PRO A 252 -19.88 -15.16 -11.70
C PRO A 252 -18.50 -15.41 -11.07
N ALA A 253 -17.63 -16.13 -11.77
CA ALA A 253 -16.32 -16.54 -11.22
C ALA A 253 -15.49 -15.38 -10.61
N PRO A 254 -15.47 -14.16 -11.20
CA PRO A 254 -14.77 -13.02 -10.58
C PRO A 254 -15.38 -12.60 -9.24
N LEU A 255 -16.70 -12.53 -9.11
CA LEU A 255 -17.38 -12.17 -7.87
C LEU A 255 -17.24 -13.29 -6.82
N ALA A 256 -17.30 -14.55 -7.23
CA ALA A 256 -17.01 -15.68 -6.34
C ALA A 256 -15.58 -15.61 -5.78
N ALA A 257 -14.59 -15.17 -6.57
CA ALA A 257 -13.23 -14.93 -6.08
C ALA A 257 -13.19 -13.79 -5.05
N THR A 258 -13.86 -12.66 -5.31
CA THR A 258 -14.02 -11.56 -4.35
C THR A 258 -14.61 -12.05 -3.03
N VAL A 259 -15.71 -12.83 -3.07
CA VAL A 259 -16.35 -13.40 -1.87
C VAL A 259 -15.38 -14.29 -1.09
N ARG A 260 -14.63 -15.18 -1.76
CA ARG A 260 -13.61 -16.03 -1.10
C ARG A 260 -12.57 -15.18 -0.35
N THR A 261 -12.07 -14.12 -0.98
CA THR A 261 -11.12 -13.21 -0.34
C THR A 261 -11.74 -12.47 0.86
N ARG A 262 -12.98 -11.97 0.72
CA ARG A 262 -13.70 -11.23 1.77
C ARG A 262 -14.04 -12.10 2.99
N VAL A 263 -14.31 -13.40 2.84
CA VAL A 263 -14.47 -14.33 3.99
C VAL A 263 -13.14 -14.74 4.62
N GLY A 264 -12.00 -14.40 3.99
CA GLY A 264 -10.66 -14.63 4.52
C GLY A 264 -9.92 -15.83 3.94
N LEU A 265 -10.30 -16.30 2.75
CA LEU A 265 -9.49 -17.24 1.97
C LEU A 265 -8.39 -16.49 1.23
N THR A 266 -7.14 -16.91 1.44
CA THR A 266 -5.98 -16.38 0.73
C THR A 266 -5.71 -17.19 -0.53
N ALA A 267 -5.50 -16.49 -1.65
CA ALA A 267 -5.03 -17.06 -2.91
C ALA A 267 -3.80 -16.27 -3.35
N PRO A 268 -2.80 -16.91 -3.99
CA PRO A 268 -1.68 -16.19 -4.59
C PRO A 268 -2.16 -15.29 -5.73
N ALA A 269 -1.36 -14.29 -6.08
CA ALA A 269 -1.57 -13.58 -7.34
C ALA A 269 -1.24 -14.51 -8.52
N ASP A 270 -2.17 -14.63 -9.48
CA ASP A 270 -2.04 -15.56 -10.60
C ASP A 270 -2.66 -15.02 -11.91
N GLY A 271 -2.93 -13.71 -11.96
CA GLY A 271 -3.30 -13.02 -13.19
C GLY A 271 -2.09 -12.78 -14.11
N PRO A 272 -2.32 -12.33 -15.36
CA PRO A 272 -1.24 -12.06 -16.29
C PRO A 272 -0.36 -10.92 -15.76
N THR A 273 0.94 -11.20 -15.64
CA THR A 273 1.94 -10.22 -15.21
C THR A 273 2.02 -9.06 -16.20
N VAL A 274 2.06 -7.84 -15.67
CA VAL A 274 2.18 -6.60 -16.44
C VAL A 274 3.45 -5.90 -16.04
N ARG A 275 4.38 -5.75 -16.98
CA ARG A 275 5.52 -4.84 -16.85
C ARG A 275 5.10 -3.45 -17.32
N ASP A 276 5.40 -2.44 -16.52
CA ASP A 276 5.08 -1.04 -16.79
C ASP A 276 6.03 -0.13 -15.99
N HIS A 277 5.99 1.17 -16.31
CA HIS A 277 6.55 2.24 -15.51
C HIS A 277 5.50 2.72 -14.50
N TRP A 278 5.64 2.30 -13.26
CA TRP A 278 4.68 2.56 -12.19
C TRP A 278 5.07 3.81 -11.40
N LEU A 279 4.30 4.90 -11.54
CA LEU A 279 4.40 6.06 -10.66
C LEU A 279 3.85 5.68 -9.27
N VAL A 280 4.65 5.87 -8.22
CA VAL A 280 4.20 5.70 -6.84
C VAL A 280 3.40 6.93 -6.42
N LEU A 281 2.09 6.76 -6.24
CA LEU A 281 1.15 7.85 -5.97
C LEU A 281 1.01 8.16 -4.48
N ALA A 282 0.93 7.12 -3.64
CA ALA A 282 0.75 7.28 -2.21
C ALA A 282 1.27 6.06 -1.45
N GLN A 283 1.76 6.28 -0.23
CA GLN A 283 2.12 5.22 0.71
C GLN A 283 1.68 5.59 2.12
N TYR A 284 0.95 4.70 2.78
CA TYR A 284 0.52 4.91 4.16
C TYR A 284 0.27 3.59 4.89
N ASP A 285 0.36 3.65 6.22
CA ASP A 285 0.20 2.49 7.09
C ASP A 285 -1.15 2.58 7.82
N THR A 286 -1.92 1.50 7.79
CA THR A 286 -3.09 1.31 8.64
C THR A 286 -2.78 0.25 9.70
N ALA A 287 -3.28 0.45 10.91
CA ALA A 287 -3.07 -0.50 12.01
C ALA A 287 -4.42 -1.14 12.38
N ASP A 288 -4.46 -2.47 12.35
CA ASP A 288 -5.59 -3.28 12.79
C ASP A 288 -5.12 -4.25 13.89
N GLY A 289 -5.26 -3.80 15.13
CA GLY A 289 -4.90 -4.56 16.33
C GLY A 289 -3.45 -5.08 16.32
N LYS A 290 -3.27 -6.33 15.87
CA LYS A 290 -1.97 -7.02 15.85
C LYS A 290 -1.21 -6.90 14.52
N LEU A 291 -1.78 -6.25 13.52
CA LEU A 291 -1.23 -6.17 12.17
C LEU A 291 -1.11 -4.70 11.74
N VAL A 292 0.03 -4.33 11.17
CA VAL A 292 0.21 -3.07 10.44
C VAL A 292 0.23 -3.41 8.95
N THR A 293 -0.65 -2.77 8.19
CA THR A 293 -0.75 -2.94 6.73
C THR A 293 -0.31 -1.66 6.06
N ARG A 294 0.72 -1.74 5.23
CA ARG A 294 1.13 -0.66 4.34
C ARG A 294 0.40 -0.80 3.01
N ARG A 295 -0.21 0.29 2.59
CA ARG A 295 -0.88 0.45 1.30
C ARG A 295 0.01 1.32 0.42
N ILE A 296 0.33 0.85 -0.78
CA ILE A 296 1.09 1.61 -1.77
C ILE A 296 0.28 1.66 -3.06
N TRP A 297 -0.14 2.86 -3.45
CA TRP A 297 -0.85 3.10 -4.69
C TRP A 297 0.12 3.41 -5.82
N LEU A 298 -0.06 2.73 -6.95
CA LEU A 298 0.76 2.85 -8.15
C LEU A 298 -0.11 3.17 -9.36
N TYR A 299 0.43 3.91 -10.33
CA TYR A 299 -0.18 4.12 -11.64
C TYR A 299 0.80 3.79 -12.77
N GLY A 300 0.43 2.83 -13.62
CA GLY A 300 1.18 2.41 -14.78
C GLY A 300 1.01 3.38 -15.94
N ARG A 301 2.12 3.91 -16.46
CA ARG A 301 2.13 4.93 -17.52
C ARG A 301 1.71 4.39 -18.87
N ASP A 302 2.19 3.19 -19.18
CA ASP A 302 2.01 2.59 -20.49
C ASP A 302 0.68 1.83 -20.54
N SER A 303 0.29 1.17 -19.44
CA SER A 303 -0.97 0.42 -19.34
C SER A 303 -2.17 1.26 -18.91
N GLY A 304 -1.95 2.45 -18.34
CA GLY A 304 -3.00 3.29 -17.76
C GLY A 304 -3.70 2.67 -16.55
N ARG A 305 -3.08 1.68 -15.89
CA ARG A 305 -3.69 0.93 -14.78
C ARG A 305 -3.31 1.50 -13.43
N THR A 306 -4.27 1.51 -12.50
CA THR A 306 -4.00 1.75 -11.08
C THR A 306 -3.83 0.41 -10.36
N ALA A 307 -2.82 0.29 -9.50
CA ALA A 307 -2.56 -0.91 -8.72
C ALA A 307 -2.31 -0.59 -7.24
N LEU A 308 -2.67 -1.52 -6.37
CA LEU A 308 -2.46 -1.46 -4.93
C LEU A 308 -1.53 -2.58 -4.49
N LEU A 309 -0.41 -2.22 -3.88
CA LEU A 309 0.46 -3.17 -3.20
C LEU A 309 0.16 -3.14 -1.70
N LEU A 310 0.08 -4.33 -1.10
CA LEU A 310 -0.08 -4.50 0.34
C LEU A 310 1.17 -5.14 0.93
N SER A 311 1.71 -4.52 1.98
CA SER A 311 2.80 -5.09 2.77
C SER A 311 2.38 -5.18 4.23
N PHE A 312 2.72 -6.30 4.87
CA PHE A 312 2.24 -6.60 6.22
C PHE A 312 3.41 -6.62 7.21
N GLY A 313 3.18 -6.03 8.38
CA GLY A 313 4.11 -6.01 9.51
C GLY A 313 3.41 -6.46 10.79
N ALA A 314 4.11 -7.22 11.64
CA ALA A 314 3.59 -7.57 12.96
C ALA A 314 3.39 -6.32 13.82
N ALA A 315 2.53 -6.40 14.85
CA ALA A 315 2.24 -5.31 15.78
C ALA A 315 3.50 -4.52 16.19
N GLY A 316 3.47 -3.20 15.97
CA GLY A 316 4.57 -2.30 16.31
C GLY A 316 5.81 -2.41 15.41
N ARG A 317 5.76 -3.18 14.31
CA ARG A 317 6.80 -3.24 13.29
C ARG A 317 6.26 -2.72 11.96
N SER A 318 6.98 -1.79 11.36
CA SER A 318 6.64 -1.29 10.03
C SER A 318 6.81 -2.38 8.97
N PRO A 319 5.91 -2.44 7.98
CA PRO A 319 6.04 -3.35 6.85
C PRO A 319 7.34 -3.14 6.07
N GLY A 320 7.91 -4.25 5.59
CA GLY A 320 9.24 -4.25 5.02
C GLY A 320 9.35 -3.58 3.65
N GLN A 321 8.28 -3.63 2.85
CA GLN A 321 8.25 -2.97 1.54
C GLN A 321 7.99 -1.48 1.73
N ALA A 322 8.84 -0.64 1.15
CA ALA A 322 8.60 0.79 1.05
C ALA A 322 8.93 1.21 -0.37
N LEU A 323 8.14 2.11 -0.94
CA LEU A 323 8.39 2.75 -2.23
C LEU A 323 8.17 4.27 -2.01
N PRO A 324 9.16 5.14 -2.29
CA PRO A 324 9.01 6.56 -2.06
C PRO A 324 7.91 7.14 -2.97
N VAL A 325 7.06 8.02 -2.44
CA VAL A 325 6.00 8.66 -3.23
C VAL A 325 6.61 9.62 -4.24
N GLY A 326 6.13 9.61 -5.48
CA GLY A 326 6.57 10.50 -6.55
C GLY A 326 7.73 9.96 -7.41
N VAL A 327 8.23 8.75 -7.13
CA VAL A 327 9.19 8.07 -8.03
C VAL A 327 8.45 7.15 -9.00
N THR A 328 9.05 6.91 -10.17
CA THR A 328 8.57 5.90 -11.11
C THR A 328 9.51 4.70 -11.09
N ILE A 329 8.95 3.50 -10.99
CA ILE A 329 9.70 2.23 -11.02
C ILE A 329 9.32 1.43 -12.28
N ASP A 330 10.29 0.90 -13.00
CA ASP A 330 10.05 -0.12 -14.04
C ASP A 330 9.95 -1.47 -13.33
N ALA A 331 8.74 -2.03 -13.30
CA ALA A 331 8.46 -3.24 -12.54
C ALA A 331 7.35 -4.09 -13.14
N GLU A 332 7.42 -5.37 -12.85
CA GLU A 332 6.35 -6.33 -13.10
C GLU A 332 5.38 -6.40 -11.92
N LEU A 333 4.09 -6.27 -12.21
CA LEU A 333 3.02 -6.51 -11.24
C LEU A 333 2.15 -7.69 -11.68
N THR A 334 1.89 -8.61 -10.77
CA THR A 334 0.97 -9.74 -10.97
C THR A 334 -0.33 -9.46 -10.23
N PRO A 335 -1.47 -9.26 -10.91
CA PRO A 335 -2.73 -8.94 -10.25
C PRO A 335 -3.35 -10.17 -9.57
N TYR A 336 -4.08 -9.93 -8.48
CA TYR A 336 -4.92 -10.95 -7.86
C TYR A 336 -6.23 -11.11 -8.65
N ARG A 337 -6.79 -12.33 -8.66
CA ARG A 337 -8.15 -12.57 -9.15
C ARG A 337 -9.19 -11.93 -8.23
N GLY A 338 -10.26 -11.45 -8.86
CA GLY A 338 -11.40 -10.81 -8.20
C GLY A 338 -12.04 -9.85 -9.18
N ALA A 339 -13.35 -9.65 -9.05
CA ALA A 339 -14.04 -8.62 -9.83
C ALA A 339 -13.53 -7.23 -9.37
N GLY A 340 -13.09 -6.39 -10.31
CA GLY A 340 -12.64 -5.02 -10.01
C GLY A 340 -11.43 -4.90 -9.06
N GLN A 341 -10.67 -5.98 -8.84
CA GLN A 341 -9.60 -5.98 -7.84
C GLN A 341 -8.34 -5.28 -8.33
N LEU A 342 -7.92 -4.24 -7.59
CA LEU A 342 -6.72 -3.44 -7.89
C LEU A 342 -5.45 -3.99 -7.24
N ARG A 343 -5.58 -4.99 -6.38
CA ARG A 343 -4.45 -5.55 -5.64
C ARG A 343 -3.53 -6.30 -6.59
N ALA A 344 -2.22 -6.11 -6.43
CA ALA A 344 -1.19 -6.85 -7.14
C ALA A 344 -0.03 -7.25 -6.22
N GLU A 345 0.78 -8.21 -6.67
CA GLU A 345 2.08 -8.52 -6.11
C GLU A 345 3.19 -7.89 -6.95
N LEU A 346 4.21 -7.37 -6.28
CA LEU A 346 5.40 -6.82 -6.92
C LEU A 346 6.35 -7.96 -7.29
N GLY A 347 6.60 -8.09 -8.59
CA GLY A 347 7.56 -9.01 -9.19
C GLY A 347 8.94 -8.38 -9.38
N GLY A 348 9.57 -8.64 -10.52
CA GLY A 348 10.87 -8.08 -10.87
C GLY A 348 10.84 -6.55 -10.97
N GLN A 349 11.88 -5.91 -10.46
CA GLN A 349 12.15 -4.48 -10.66
C GLN A 349 13.37 -4.35 -11.57
N PHE A 350 13.28 -3.43 -12.53
CA PHE A 350 14.26 -3.25 -13.58
C PHE A 350 14.80 -1.83 -13.52
N GLY A 351 16.12 -1.70 -13.50
CA GLY A 351 16.77 -0.39 -13.42
C GLY A 351 16.57 0.32 -12.08
N ALA A 352 17.07 1.55 -12.01
CA ALA A 352 16.90 2.42 -10.86
C ALA A 352 15.61 3.25 -10.99
N PRO A 353 14.93 3.57 -9.86
CA PRO A 353 13.80 4.49 -9.87
C PRO A 353 14.18 5.82 -10.50
N SER A 354 13.29 6.34 -11.35
CA SER A 354 13.44 7.66 -11.95
C SER A 354 12.61 8.70 -11.17
N PRO A 355 13.03 9.97 -11.15
CA PRO A 355 12.29 11.00 -10.43
C PRO A 355 11.01 11.34 -11.18
N ALA A 356 10.04 11.89 -10.43
CA ALA A 356 8.91 12.70 -10.87
C ALA A 356 8.26 12.31 -12.21
N GLY A 357 7.05 11.79 -12.14
CA GLY A 357 6.17 11.69 -13.31
C GLY A 357 5.02 12.69 -13.20
N THR A 358 4.51 13.14 -14.35
CA THR A 358 3.29 13.97 -14.44
C THR A 358 2.13 13.34 -13.67
N PRO A 359 1.15 14.08 -13.13
CA PRO A 359 0.00 13.43 -12.52
C PRO A 359 -0.67 12.43 -13.47
N PRO A 360 -1.27 11.33 -12.98
CA PRO A 360 -2.12 10.49 -13.83
C PRO A 360 -3.23 11.32 -14.48
N PRO A 361 -3.79 10.88 -15.62
CA PRO A 361 -4.95 11.53 -16.23
C PRO A 361 -6.07 11.71 -15.20
N GLY A 362 -6.42 12.97 -14.93
CA GLY A 362 -7.46 13.29 -13.95
C GLY A 362 -8.86 13.30 -14.54
N SER A 363 -9.84 13.12 -13.67
CA SER A 363 -11.28 13.12 -13.94
C SER A 363 -11.99 14.22 -13.13
N THR A 364 -13.25 14.49 -13.49
CA THR A 364 -14.13 15.41 -12.74
C THR A 364 -14.67 14.75 -11.47
N ALA A 365 -15.14 15.54 -10.51
CA ALA A 365 -15.82 15.03 -9.30
C ALA A 365 -16.99 14.10 -9.62
N THR A 366 -17.82 14.43 -10.62
CA THR A 366 -18.95 13.59 -11.05
C THR A 366 -18.50 12.22 -11.57
N ALA A 367 -17.46 12.21 -12.42
CA ALA A 367 -16.88 10.97 -12.96
C ALA A 367 -16.26 10.10 -11.86
N ALA A 368 -15.69 10.69 -10.81
CA ALA A 368 -15.15 9.95 -9.67
C ALA A 368 -16.24 9.16 -8.92
N VAL A 369 -17.38 9.80 -8.65
CA VAL A 369 -18.54 9.13 -8.01
C VAL A 369 -19.12 8.06 -8.91
N ALA A 370 -19.20 8.31 -10.22
CA ALA A 370 -19.65 7.30 -11.18
C ALA A 370 -18.69 6.09 -11.23
N ALA A 371 -17.37 6.33 -11.22
CA ALA A 371 -16.36 5.27 -11.19
C ALA A 371 -16.48 4.42 -9.92
N TYR A 372 -16.66 5.04 -8.76
CA TYR A 372 -16.93 4.31 -7.50
C TYR A 372 -18.23 3.50 -7.59
N GLY A 373 -19.31 4.08 -8.11
CA GLY A 373 -20.59 3.38 -8.31
C GLY A 373 -20.50 2.20 -9.29
N HIS A 374 -19.64 2.28 -10.31
CA HIS A 374 -19.34 1.16 -11.20
C HIS A 374 -18.55 0.06 -10.49
N ALA A 375 -17.52 0.43 -9.72
CA ALA A 375 -16.71 -0.52 -8.96
C ALA A 375 -17.54 -1.30 -7.91
N LEU A 376 -18.56 -0.67 -7.32
CA LEU A 376 -19.49 -1.34 -6.40
C LEU A 376 -20.32 -2.47 -7.05
N ARG A 377 -20.45 -2.49 -8.38
CA ARG A 377 -21.11 -3.60 -9.08
C ARG A 377 -20.26 -4.86 -9.08
N ASP A 378 -18.95 -4.68 -9.09
CA ASP A 378 -17.96 -5.76 -9.08
C ASP A 378 -17.64 -6.22 -7.66
N ASP A 379 -17.54 -5.28 -6.71
CA ASP A 379 -17.33 -5.56 -5.29
C ASP A 379 -18.26 -4.68 -4.43
N PRO A 380 -19.43 -5.20 -4.01
CA PRO A 380 -20.40 -4.47 -3.19
C PRO A 380 -19.88 -4.03 -1.81
N TRP A 381 -18.79 -4.61 -1.33
CA TRP A 381 -18.18 -4.30 -0.03
C TRP A 381 -16.99 -3.32 -0.18
N LEU A 382 -16.84 -2.70 -1.34
CA LEU A 382 -15.78 -1.74 -1.59
C LEU A 382 -16.05 -0.41 -0.86
N GLU A 383 -15.15 -0.04 0.04
CA GLU A 383 -15.29 1.21 0.81
C GLU A 383 -14.92 2.45 0.00
N SER A 384 -13.94 2.31 -0.91
CA SER A 384 -13.41 3.41 -1.72
C SER A 384 -12.78 2.92 -3.02
N TRP A 385 -12.68 3.82 -4.00
CA TRP A 385 -12.06 3.61 -5.30
C TRP A 385 -11.01 4.69 -5.58
N PRO A 386 -9.79 4.34 -6.04
CA PRO A 386 -8.75 5.33 -6.30
C PRO A 386 -9.11 6.18 -7.53
N VAL A 387 -9.01 7.49 -7.39
CA VAL A 387 -9.28 8.45 -8.46
C VAL A 387 -8.29 9.60 -8.42
N THR A 388 -7.85 10.04 -9.59
CA THR A 388 -7.20 11.34 -9.75
C THR A 388 -8.25 12.36 -10.18
N LEU A 389 -8.45 13.39 -9.37
CA LEU A 389 -9.27 14.56 -9.68
C LEU A 389 -8.38 15.64 -10.30
N ARG A 390 -8.82 16.22 -11.42
CA ARG A 390 -8.13 17.37 -12.04
C ARG A 390 -8.85 18.66 -11.71
N ALA A 391 -8.09 19.75 -11.62
CA ALA A 391 -8.61 21.09 -11.49
C ALA A 391 -9.65 21.24 -10.35
N VAL A 392 -9.33 20.70 -9.17
CA VAL A 392 -10.17 20.85 -7.97
C VAL A 392 -9.60 21.89 -7.02
N ILE A 393 -10.46 22.58 -6.29
CA ILE A 393 -10.11 23.60 -5.30
C ILE A 393 -10.59 23.12 -3.93
N PRO A 394 -9.70 22.94 -2.93
CA PRO A 394 -10.12 22.70 -1.55
C PRO A 394 -10.80 23.96 -1.01
N VAL A 395 -12.08 23.84 -0.63
CA VAL A 395 -12.86 24.93 -0.06
C VAL A 395 -13.54 24.50 1.25
N PRO A 396 -13.67 25.39 2.24
CA PRO A 396 -14.43 25.08 3.45
C PRO A 396 -15.92 24.90 3.13
N SER A 397 -16.58 23.98 3.83
CA SER A 397 -18.01 23.67 3.66
C SER A 397 -18.64 23.29 5.00
N GLY A 398 -19.46 24.17 5.57
CA GLY A 398 -20.02 23.99 6.91
C GLY A 398 -18.93 23.71 7.95
N ASP A 399 -19.04 22.57 8.64
CA ASP A 399 -18.07 22.10 9.64
C ASP A 399 -16.93 21.25 9.04
N GLY A 400 -16.78 21.22 7.72
CA GLY A 400 -15.81 20.38 7.01
C GLY A 400 -15.16 21.07 5.81
N TRP A 401 -14.63 20.24 4.91
CA TRP A 401 -13.98 20.67 3.67
C TRP A 401 -14.54 19.88 2.49
N GLN A 402 -14.46 20.46 1.30
CA GLN A 402 -14.82 19.80 0.05
C GLN A 402 -13.80 20.14 -1.04
N LEU A 403 -13.69 19.27 -2.03
CA LEU A 403 -12.95 19.51 -3.26
C LEU A 403 -13.95 19.94 -4.33
N ALA A 404 -14.02 21.23 -4.60
CA ALA A 404 -14.88 21.80 -5.65
C ALA A 404 -14.21 21.65 -7.01
N ASP A 405 -14.92 21.10 -7.99
CA ASP A 405 -14.44 21.05 -9.37
C ASP A 405 -14.45 22.47 -9.95
N ALA A 406 -13.34 22.91 -10.54
CA ALA A 406 -13.25 24.24 -11.13
C ALA A 406 -14.00 24.35 -12.48
N SER A 407 -14.29 23.22 -13.12
CA SER A 407 -14.92 23.16 -14.45
C SER A 407 -16.45 23.02 -14.38
N ASP A 408 -16.99 22.57 -13.25
CA ASP A 408 -18.43 22.41 -13.04
C ASP A 408 -18.87 22.93 -11.66
N ARG A 409 -20.16 22.76 -11.30
CA ARG A 409 -20.70 23.21 -10.00
C ARG A 409 -20.81 22.06 -8.99
N THR A 410 -19.98 21.04 -9.12
CA THR A 410 -19.97 19.88 -8.22
C THR A 410 -18.79 19.94 -7.26
N ALA A 411 -18.96 19.31 -6.10
CA ALA A 411 -17.92 19.20 -5.10
C ALA A 411 -18.04 17.85 -4.38
N LEU A 412 -16.89 17.29 -3.99
CA LEU A 412 -16.84 16.08 -3.17
C LEU A 412 -16.48 16.45 -1.73
N PRO A 413 -17.25 16.01 -0.72
CA PRO A 413 -16.87 16.22 0.66
C PRO A 413 -15.54 15.50 0.95
N VAL A 414 -14.64 16.16 1.66
CA VAL A 414 -13.40 15.55 2.14
C VAL A 414 -13.77 14.57 3.26
N ALA A 415 -13.24 13.35 3.17
CA ALA A 415 -13.55 12.29 4.13
C ALA A 415 -13.17 12.72 5.57
N PRO A 416 -13.96 12.39 6.60
CA PRO A 416 -13.69 12.79 7.99
C PRO A 416 -12.29 12.39 8.48
N ALA A 417 -11.79 11.23 8.04
CA ALA A 417 -10.45 10.74 8.39
C ALA A 417 -9.33 11.66 7.88
N ALA A 418 -9.55 12.39 6.78
CA ALA A 418 -8.58 13.32 6.22
C ALA A 418 -8.59 14.68 6.92
N LEU A 419 -9.72 15.09 7.52
CA LEU A 419 -9.85 16.36 8.23
C LEU A 419 -8.94 16.47 9.45
N SER A 420 -8.62 15.34 10.08
CA SER A 420 -7.72 15.28 11.24
C SER A 420 -6.24 15.20 10.86
N ARG A 421 -5.92 15.02 9.57
CA ARG A 421 -4.53 14.87 9.09
C ARG A 421 -3.92 16.23 8.71
N PRO A 422 -2.61 16.43 8.95
CA PRO A 422 -1.92 17.66 8.54
C PRO A 422 -1.90 17.86 7.02
N GLY A 423 -2.11 16.79 6.23
CA GLY A 423 -2.13 16.85 4.77
C GLY A 423 -3.19 17.77 4.19
N LEU A 424 -4.33 17.98 4.86
CA LEU A 424 -5.34 18.94 4.41
C LEU A 424 -4.76 20.36 4.32
N TRP A 425 -3.99 20.78 5.31
CA TRP A 425 -3.36 22.10 5.32
C TRP A 425 -2.27 22.23 4.25
N LYS A 426 -1.54 21.15 3.96
CA LYS A 426 -0.61 21.11 2.82
C LYS A 426 -1.36 21.29 1.49
N LEU A 427 -2.48 20.60 1.31
CA LEU A 427 -3.30 20.71 0.12
C LEU A 427 -3.85 22.14 -0.07
N VAL A 428 -4.33 22.75 1.01
CA VAL A 428 -4.82 24.15 0.99
C VAL A 428 -3.68 25.12 0.65
N ALA A 429 -2.50 24.95 1.26
CA ALA A 429 -1.33 25.77 0.98
C ALA A 429 -0.83 25.61 -0.47
N LEU A 430 -0.82 24.37 -0.99
CA LEU A 430 -0.45 24.05 -2.37
C LEU A 430 -1.42 24.67 -3.37
N SER A 431 -2.72 24.62 -3.07
CA SER A 431 -3.74 25.23 -3.92
C SER A 431 -3.64 26.75 -3.93
N GLY A 432 -3.49 27.40 -2.77
CA GLY A 432 -3.54 28.85 -2.67
C GLY A 432 -4.84 29.47 -3.21
N GLY A 433 -5.91 28.67 -3.35
CA GLY A 433 -7.16 29.04 -4.02
C GLY A 433 -7.22 28.75 -5.52
N ALA A 434 -6.11 28.30 -6.13
CA ALA A 434 -6.06 27.86 -7.52
C ALA A 434 -6.39 26.36 -7.67
N PRO A 435 -6.88 25.93 -8.85
CA PRO A 435 -7.14 24.52 -9.11
C PRO A 435 -5.86 23.67 -9.05
N VAL A 436 -5.94 22.52 -8.39
CA VAL A 436 -4.86 21.52 -8.27
C VAL A 436 -5.31 20.16 -8.78
N THR A 437 -4.35 19.28 -9.05
CA THR A 437 -4.63 17.85 -9.32
C THR A 437 -4.42 17.07 -8.04
N VAL A 438 -5.36 16.20 -7.69
CA VAL A 438 -5.36 15.45 -6.41
C VAL A 438 -5.65 13.98 -6.69
N PHE A 439 -4.76 13.10 -6.23
CA PHE A 439 -5.00 11.67 -6.17
C PHE A 439 -5.51 11.29 -4.78
N GLY A 440 -6.53 10.45 -4.73
CA GLY A 440 -7.12 9.99 -3.48
C GLY A 440 -8.09 8.84 -3.65
N GLU A 441 -8.72 8.47 -2.55
CA GLU A 441 -9.72 7.40 -2.50
C GLU A 441 -11.13 8.02 -2.41
N CYS A 442 -11.96 7.79 -3.43
CA CYS A 442 -13.36 8.22 -3.47
C CYS A 442 -14.25 7.13 -2.89
N GLY A 443 -14.94 7.39 -1.78
CA GLY A 443 -15.82 6.41 -1.14
C GLY A 443 -17.12 7.02 -0.62
N HIS A 444 -17.95 6.18 -0.01
CA HIS A 444 -19.25 6.58 0.54
C HIS A 444 -19.14 7.63 1.67
N ARG A 445 -17.98 7.75 2.32
CA ARG A 445 -17.70 8.75 3.37
C ARG A 445 -17.10 10.06 2.83
N GLY A 446 -16.93 10.18 1.52
CA GLY A 446 -16.26 11.30 0.87
C GLY A 446 -14.95 10.91 0.21
N PHE A 447 -14.21 11.92 -0.24
CA PHE A 447 -12.91 11.77 -0.90
C PHE A 447 -11.78 11.92 0.11
N ASP A 448 -10.91 10.92 0.17
CA ASP A 448 -9.70 10.92 0.99
C ASP A 448 -8.47 11.33 0.15
N PRO A 449 -7.99 12.60 0.22
CA PRO A 449 -6.86 13.06 -0.57
C PRO A 449 -5.53 12.51 -0.04
N LEU A 450 -4.76 11.85 -0.91
CA LEU A 450 -3.52 11.14 -0.57
C LEU A 450 -2.26 11.80 -1.16
N ALA A 451 -2.36 12.38 -2.35
CA ALA A 451 -1.28 13.11 -3.00
C ALA A 451 -1.84 14.25 -3.86
N ALA A 452 -1.06 15.30 -4.06
CA ALA A 452 -1.43 16.41 -4.93
C ALA A 452 -0.25 16.92 -5.76
N TRP A 453 -0.59 17.59 -6.85
CA TRP A 453 0.34 18.28 -7.74
C TRP A 453 -0.10 19.73 -7.87
N ALA A 454 0.88 20.64 -7.79
CA ALA A 454 0.66 22.03 -8.14
C ALA A 454 0.25 22.16 -9.62
N PRO A 455 -0.49 23.21 -10.01
CA PRO A 455 -0.60 23.58 -11.41
C PRO A 455 0.79 23.82 -12.01
N ASP A 456 0.98 23.42 -13.28
CA ASP A 456 2.27 23.56 -13.98
C ASP A 456 2.82 24.98 -13.77
N SER A 457 3.96 25.08 -13.09
CA SER A 457 4.72 26.32 -13.10
C SER A 457 5.20 26.54 -14.53
N SER A 458 5.15 27.78 -15.01
CA SER A 458 5.57 28.19 -16.35
C SER A 458 7.04 27.85 -16.70
N ASP A 459 7.79 27.24 -15.78
CA ASP A 459 9.21 26.94 -15.89
C ASP A 459 9.53 25.52 -16.40
N GLY A 460 8.53 24.73 -16.83
CA GLY A 460 8.76 23.44 -17.48
C GLY A 460 9.40 22.37 -16.59
N GLY A 461 9.44 22.58 -15.27
CA GLY A 461 9.84 21.58 -14.29
C GLY A 461 8.77 20.49 -14.15
N ALA A 462 9.19 19.24 -13.95
CA ALA A 462 8.27 18.14 -13.70
C ALA A 462 7.41 18.44 -12.45
N ALA A 463 6.08 18.27 -12.55
CA ALA A 463 5.18 18.49 -11.43
C ALA A 463 5.55 17.57 -10.25
N GLU A 464 5.98 18.17 -9.14
CA GLU A 464 6.37 17.45 -7.94
C GLU A 464 5.14 16.83 -7.26
N THR A 465 5.20 15.54 -6.95
CA THR A 465 4.17 14.85 -6.17
C THR A 465 4.28 15.22 -4.70
N VAL A 466 3.30 15.92 -4.16
CA VAL A 466 3.23 16.31 -2.75
C VAL A 466 2.41 15.28 -1.96
N PRO A 467 3.02 14.51 -1.03
CA PRO A 467 2.29 13.55 -0.20
C PRO A 467 1.44 14.25 0.88
N LEU A 468 0.19 13.81 1.01
CA LEU A 468 -0.82 14.36 1.93
C LEU A 468 -1.12 13.45 3.14
N ILE A 469 -0.30 12.42 3.37
CA ILE A 469 -0.39 11.54 4.55
C ILE A 469 0.64 11.93 5.62
#